data_AF-G8XWT0-F1
#
_entry.id   AF-G8XWT0-F1
#
_cell.length_a   1.000
_cell.length_b   1.000
_cell.length_c   1.000
_cell.angle_alpha   90.00
_cell.angle_beta   90.00
_cell.angle_gamma   90.00
#
_symmetry.space_group_name_H-M   'P 1'
#
loop_
_entity.id
_entity.type
_entity.pdbx_description
1 polymer ?
#
loop_
_entity_poly.entity_id
_entity_poly.type
_entity_poly.pdbx_seq_one_letter_code
_entity_poly.pdbx_strand_id
1 'polypeptide(L)'
;MVAKGYRPVDRDQQFLIPPDMRDWLGTDHPVWTVIDIIDRIDTTAFHRTAKTGGAGRAGYHPDMLLTLLVWAWSRGERSSRRIERLCTEDVAYRVICAQDIPDHVTIARFRKTHATACEDLFTQVLLLAAALGLGRLETIALDSVKIASNASAGANRTESSVRAEAAAHARAVAAAAVTDAAEDEPHDHGDRGPGSVPPALTDPRSRAARISEAIAALDAARAADEQARADKDTSARLYLEQARGGQMPMGAPPASAAVAAAELALEKTLAAHAAKVRRYEQRRAEAAAKGHRYGGWVIRPAGQDPKVIKARARLARATAAAAAATAVAAARADADTEGRPERVVNTTDPESGLQPLRGGGWVQGFNCQAVTSGDGLIMAVSVAANPTDAPTFVPMMQAAVAAAGSIIAARPPAPPIRTAPTAPTARGSGCCSPMPGTSPKPTSPRRDRTG
;
A
#
# COMPACT_ATOMS: atom_id res chain seq x y z
N MET A 1 7.43 64.43 24.20
CA MET A 1 7.70 63.98 25.58
C MET A 1 8.55 62.73 25.47
N VAL A 2 9.76 62.70 26.04
CA VAL A 2 10.70 61.58 25.90
C VAL A 2 10.59 60.70 27.14
N ALA A 3 10.47 59.37 26.96
CA ALA A 3 10.36 58.43 28.07
C ALA A 3 11.66 58.44 28.90
N LYS A 4 11.54 58.72 30.21
CA LYS A 4 12.64 58.68 31.18
C LYS A 4 12.58 57.38 31.97
N GLY A 5 13.20 56.31 31.46
CA GLY A 5 13.38 55.05 32.19
C GLY A 5 12.55 53.86 31.66
N TYR A 6 12.79 52.69 32.26
CA TYR A 6 12.11 51.44 31.95
C TYR A 6 10.87 51.24 32.83
N ARG A 7 9.90 50.45 32.36
CA ARG A 7 8.77 50.02 33.20
C ARG A 7 9.27 49.00 34.24
N PRO A 8 8.81 49.06 35.51
CA PRO A 8 9.16 48.07 36.52
C PRO A 8 8.58 46.70 36.14
N VAL A 9 9.28 45.64 36.52
CA VAL A 9 8.83 44.25 36.33
C VAL A 9 8.32 43.73 37.67
N ASP A 10 7.00 43.69 37.83
CA ASP A 10 6.33 43.13 39.01
C ASP A 10 5.78 41.73 38.69
N ARG A 11 6.32 40.72 39.36
CA ARG A 11 5.91 39.30 39.21
C ARG A 11 4.98 38.85 40.34
N ASP A 12 4.90 39.62 41.41
CA ASP A 12 4.12 39.32 42.60
C ASP A 12 2.75 40.02 42.58
N GLN A 13 2.52 40.88 41.57
CA GLN A 13 1.24 41.52 41.29
C GLN A 13 0.11 40.48 41.18
N GLN A 14 -0.80 40.52 42.14
CA GLN A 14 -1.98 39.67 42.18
C GLN A 14 -3.07 40.22 41.25
N PHE A 15 -3.87 39.31 40.67
CA PHE A 15 -5.10 39.67 39.97
C PHE A 15 -6.20 39.99 40.99
N LEU A 16 -6.86 41.14 40.84
CA LEU A 16 -7.92 41.58 41.75
C LEU A 16 -9.23 40.77 41.59
N ILE A 17 -9.47 40.26 40.38
CA ILE A 17 -10.61 39.43 40.00
C ILE A 17 -10.05 38.20 39.27
N PRO A 18 -10.65 36.99 39.40
CA PRO A 18 -10.23 35.83 38.62
C PRO A 18 -10.15 36.18 37.12
N PRO A 19 -8.99 35.99 36.48
CA PRO A 19 -8.83 36.34 35.07
C PRO A 19 -9.66 35.40 34.18
N ASP A 20 -10.38 35.95 33.19
CA ASP A 20 -11.03 35.14 32.15
C ASP A 20 -9.96 34.58 31.20
N MET A 21 -9.99 33.28 30.95
CA MET A 21 -9.05 32.61 30.05
C MET A 21 -9.17 33.11 28.61
N ARG A 22 -10.33 33.64 28.22
CA ARG A 22 -10.55 34.25 26.90
C ARG A 22 -9.73 35.51 26.68
N ASP A 23 -9.33 36.18 27.75
CA ASP A 23 -8.51 37.40 27.68
C ASP A 23 -7.00 37.10 27.64
N TRP A 24 -6.60 35.83 27.80
CA TRP A 24 -5.17 35.46 27.83
C TRP A 24 -4.53 35.49 26.44
N LEU A 25 -5.34 35.39 25.40
CA LEU A 25 -4.92 35.41 24.00
C LEU A 25 -5.76 36.43 23.23
N GLY A 26 -5.13 37.08 22.24
CA GLY A 26 -5.87 37.94 21.31
C GLY A 26 -6.98 37.18 20.60
N THR A 27 -8.04 37.88 20.20
CA THR A 27 -9.18 37.32 19.46
C THR A 27 -8.80 36.81 18.07
N ASP A 28 -7.67 37.28 17.53
CA ASP A 28 -7.05 36.88 16.28
C ASP A 28 -6.12 35.66 16.42
N HIS A 29 -5.95 35.12 17.64
CA HIS A 29 -5.07 33.98 17.86
C HIS A 29 -5.65 32.70 17.20
N PRO A 30 -4.86 31.96 16.40
CA PRO A 30 -5.38 30.85 15.58
C PRO A 30 -5.89 29.65 16.39
N VAL A 31 -5.57 29.57 17.69
CA VAL A 31 -6.12 28.52 18.57
C VAL A 31 -7.65 28.58 18.65
N TRP A 32 -8.22 29.79 18.60
CA TRP A 32 -9.67 29.98 18.64
C TRP A 32 -10.33 29.38 17.41
N THR A 33 -9.71 29.54 16.23
CA THR A 33 -10.16 28.90 15.00
C THR A 33 -10.15 27.39 15.10
N VAL A 34 -9.12 26.80 15.72
CA VAL A 34 -9.07 25.33 15.90
C VAL A 34 -10.18 24.86 16.83
N ILE A 35 -10.40 25.54 17.97
CA ILE A 35 -11.51 25.23 18.89
C ILE A 35 -12.85 25.31 18.15
N ASP A 36 -13.09 26.40 17.44
CA ASP A 36 -14.32 26.61 16.66
C ASP A 36 -14.55 25.56 15.58
N ILE A 37 -13.49 25.10 14.92
CA ILE A 37 -13.57 24.03 13.92
C ILE A 37 -14.00 22.72 14.59
N ILE A 38 -13.36 22.36 15.70
CA ILE A 38 -13.61 21.07 16.37
C ILE A 38 -15.04 21.04 16.93
N ASP A 39 -15.56 22.16 17.41
CA ASP A 39 -16.95 22.29 17.87
C ASP A 39 -18.00 22.11 16.75
N ARG A 40 -17.59 22.19 15.48
CA ARG A 40 -18.50 22.17 14.31
C ARG A 40 -18.37 20.93 13.43
N ILE A 41 -17.35 20.10 13.64
CA ILE A 41 -17.14 18.86 12.90
C ILE A 41 -17.77 17.67 13.63
N ASP A 42 -18.12 16.62 12.90
CA ASP A 42 -18.68 15.41 13.51
C ASP A 42 -17.60 14.64 14.29
N THR A 43 -17.61 14.79 15.62
CA THR A 43 -16.72 14.05 16.53
C THR A 43 -17.37 12.81 17.13
N THR A 44 -18.53 12.38 16.64
CA THR A 44 -19.30 11.24 17.19
C THR A 44 -18.46 9.96 17.32
N ALA A 45 -17.54 9.72 16.39
CA ALA A 45 -16.62 8.59 16.43
C ALA A 45 -15.74 8.55 17.69
N PHE A 46 -15.30 9.71 18.19
CA PHE A 46 -14.49 9.83 19.40
C PHE A 46 -15.34 9.60 20.66
N HIS A 47 -16.58 10.10 20.66
CA HIS A 47 -17.52 9.96 21.78
C HIS A 47 -18.05 8.53 21.96
N ARG A 48 -18.29 7.75 20.89
CA ARG A 48 -18.81 6.36 20.99
C ARG A 48 -17.93 5.41 21.81
N THR A 49 -16.63 5.67 21.83
CA THR A 49 -15.63 4.83 22.50
C THR A 49 -15.38 5.29 23.94
N ALA A 50 -15.89 6.46 24.32
CA ALA A 50 -15.79 6.96 25.67
C ALA A 50 -16.68 6.12 26.60
N LYS A 51 -16.06 5.42 27.55
CA LYS A 51 -16.79 4.71 28.60
C LYS A 51 -17.23 5.73 29.65
N THR A 52 -18.47 6.17 29.57
CA THR A 52 -19.11 7.00 30.61
C THR A 52 -19.81 6.10 31.63
N GLY A 53 -19.55 6.32 32.92
CA GLY A 53 -20.16 5.57 34.02
C GLY A 53 -19.24 4.48 34.58
N GLY A 54 -18.75 4.69 35.79
CA GLY A 54 -17.86 3.80 36.54
C GLY A 54 -17.31 4.50 37.78
N ALA A 55 -16.70 3.75 38.70
CA ALA A 55 -16.00 4.34 39.84
C ALA A 55 -14.65 4.94 39.39
N GLY A 56 -14.39 6.20 39.74
CA GLY A 56 -13.13 6.89 39.41
C GLY A 56 -13.33 8.35 38.97
N ARG A 57 -12.23 9.02 38.60
CA ARG A 57 -12.26 10.37 38.03
C ARG A 57 -12.95 10.33 36.65
N ALA A 58 -13.75 11.34 36.35
CA ALA A 58 -14.32 11.52 35.02
C ALA A 58 -13.19 11.64 33.97
N GLY A 59 -13.41 11.03 32.80
CA GLY A 59 -12.48 11.16 31.68
C GLY A 59 -12.50 12.57 31.10
N TYR A 60 -11.40 12.95 30.45
CA TYR A 60 -11.32 14.19 29.68
C TYR A 60 -12.29 14.17 28.49
N HIS A 61 -12.80 15.35 28.14
CA HIS A 61 -13.70 15.50 27.00
C HIS A 61 -12.99 15.12 25.69
N PRO A 62 -13.54 14.25 24.83
CA PRO A 62 -12.91 13.84 23.58
C PRO A 62 -12.56 15.02 22.68
N ASP A 63 -13.43 16.04 22.59
CA ASP A 63 -13.21 17.21 21.73
C ASP A 63 -12.07 18.10 22.25
N MET A 64 -11.85 18.16 23.56
CA MET A 64 -10.69 18.86 24.12
C MET A 64 -9.39 18.14 23.76
N LEU A 65 -9.33 16.81 23.97
CA LEU A 65 -8.15 16.02 23.63
C LEU A 65 -7.86 16.06 22.12
N LEU A 66 -8.91 16.10 21.29
CA LEU A 66 -8.81 16.22 19.86
C LEU A 66 -8.28 17.60 19.42
N THR A 67 -8.84 18.68 19.98
CA THR A 67 -8.37 20.06 19.78
C THR A 67 -6.89 20.17 20.16
N LEU A 68 -6.50 19.57 21.29
CA LEU A 68 -5.13 19.56 21.78
C LEU A 68 -4.16 18.88 20.81
N LEU A 69 -4.58 17.75 20.22
CA LEU A 69 -3.77 17.05 19.22
C LEU A 69 -3.64 17.82 17.92
N VAL A 70 -4.74 18.36 17.40
CA VAL A 70 -4.74 19.16 16.17
C VAL A 70 -3.85 20.39 16.34
N TRP A 71 -3.96 21.09 17.47
CA TRP A 71 -3.11 22.22 17.80
C TRP A 71 -1.64 21.82 17.96
N ALA A 72 -1.34 20.73 18.66
CA ALA A 72 0.03 20.26 18.81
C ALA A 72 0.67 19.92 17.46
N TRP A 73 -0.05 19.22 16.59
CA TRP A 73 0.44 18.83 15.26
C TRP A 73 0.61 20.02 14.33
N SER A 74 -0.26 21.02 14.38
CA SER A 74 -0.09 22.26 13.59
C SER A 74 1.17 23.05 13.99
N ARG A 75 1.66 22.85 15.23
CA ARG A 75 2.93 23.40 15.74
C ARG A 75 4.13 22.45 15.55
N GLY A 76 3.93 21.30 14.92
CA GLY A 76 4.97 20.29 14.69
C GLY A 76 5.28 19.38 15.89
N GLU A 77 4.51 19.46 16.97
CA GLU A 77 4.77 18.72 18.21
C GLU A 77 4.03 17.39 18.25
N ARG A 78 4.80 16.29 18.17
CA ARG A 78 4.25 14.91 18.11
C ARG A 78 4.49 14.08 19.37
N SER A 79 5.33 14.55 20.29
CA SER A 79 5.66 13.83 21.52
C SER A 79 4.60 14.10 22.59
N SER A 80 3.89 13.05 23.06
CA SER A 80 2.88 13.22 24.12
C SER A 80 3.45 13.82 25.41
N ARG A 81 4.72 13.51 25.75
CA ARG A 81 5.42 14.12 26.90
C ARG A 81 5.75 15.59 26.69
N ARG A 82 6.01 15.99 25.44
CA ARG A 82 6.22 17.40 25.11
C ARG A 82 4.90 18.16 25.15
N ILE A 83 3.83 17.58 24.64
CA ILE A 83 2.47 18.14 24.69
C ILE A 83 2.03 18.34 26.15
N GLU A 84 2.23 17.35 27.02
CA GLU A 84 1.97 17.47 28.47
C GLU A 84 2.69 18.68 29.09
N ARG A 85 3.99 18.85 28.81
CA ARG A 85 4.75 20.03 29.30
C ARG A 85 4.20 21.34 28.75
N LEU A 86 3.84 21.38 27.47
CA LEU A 86 3.25 22.57 26.84
C LEU A 86 1.89 22.93 27.45
N CYS A 87 1.11 21.94 27.92
CA CYS A 87 -0.13 22.20 28.66
C CYS A 87 0.09 22.97 29.97
N THR A 88 1.32 23.01 30.49
CA THR A 88 1.69 23.80 31.67
C THR A 88 2.40 25.11 31.28
N GLU A 89 3.27 25.05 30.26
CA GLU A 89 4.17 26.15 29.90
C GLU A 89 3.52 27.19 28.96
N ASP A 90 2.62 26.75 28.07
CA ASP A 90 2.09 27.56 26.97
C ASP A 90 0.61 27.92 27.18
N VAL A 91 0.29 29.20 27.01
CA VAL A 91 -1.05 29.76 27.25
C VAL A 91 -2.10 29.16 26.32
N ALA A 92 -1.79 28.88 25.05
CA ALA A 92 -2.73 28.30 24.10
C ALA A 92 -3.12 26.88 24.49
N TYR A 93 -2.16 26.07 24.95
CA TYR A 93 -2.46 24.71 25.43
C TYR A 93 -3.26 24.75 26.73
N ARG A 94 -2.96 25.70 27.63
CA ARG A 94 -3.75 25.91 28.85
C ARG A 94 -5.19 26.33 28.55
N VAL A 95 -5.40 27.16 27.54
CA VAL A 95 -6.73 27.56 27.04
C VAL A 95 -7.50 26.35 26.52
N ILE A 96 -6.89 25.52 25.67
CA ILE A 96 -7.52 24.30 25.14
C ILE A 96 -7.93 23.36 26.28
N CYS A 97 -7.03 23.12 27.23
CA CYS A 97 -7.27 22.23 28.36
C CYS A 97 -8.23 22.82 29.41
N ALA A 98 -8.65 24.08 29.28
CA ALA A 98 -9.41 24.80 30.31
C ALA A 98 -8.76 24.68 31.71
N GLN A 99 -7.42 24.70 31.78
CA GLN A 99 -6.61 24.45 32.97
C GLN A 99 -6.69 23.03 33.59
N ASP A 100 -7.42 22.10 32.98
CA ASP A 100 -7.42 20.68 33.37
C ASP A 100 -6.45 19.87 32.49
N ILE A 101 -5.20 19.75 32.96
CA ILE A 101 -4.08 19.26 32.15
C ILE A 101 -4.05 17.72 32.07
N PRO A 102 -4.19 17.12 30.87
CA PRO A 102 -4.06 15.68 30.70
C PRO A 102 -2.61 15.21 30.78
N ASP A 103 -2.41 14.01 31.33
CA ASP A 103 -1.09 13.38 31.36
C ASP A 103 -0.69 12.82 29.98
N HIS A 104 0.61 12.60 29.76
CA HIS A 104 1.10 12.05 28.49
C HIS A 104 0.53 10.66 28.19
N VAL A 105 0.14 9.89 29.21
CA VAL A 105 -0.44 8.55 29.07
C VAL A 105 -1.85 8.63 28.49
N THR A 106 -2.67 9.57 28.97
CA THR A 106 -4.00 9.87 28.44
C THR A 106 -3.91 10.31 26.99
N ILE A 107 -3.00 11.25 26.68
CA ILE A 107 -2.77 11.73 25.32
C ILE A 107 -2.35 10.57 24.41
N ALA A 108 -1.38 9.75 24.84
CA ALA A 108 -0.90 8.61 24.06
C ALA A 108 -1.98 7.53 23.86
N ARG A 109 -2.79 7.26 24.88
CA ARG A 109 -3.89 6.29 24.81
C ARG A 109 -4.98 6.76 23.86
N PHE A 110 -5.41 8.01 23.97
CA PHE A 110 -6.40 8.60 23.07
C PHE A 110 -5.95 8.50 21.60
N ARG A 111 -4.69 8.90 21.32
CA ARG A 111 -4.09 8.74 19.98
C ARG A 111 -4.11 7.31 19.47
N LYS A 112 -3.72 6.34 20.32
CA LYS A 112 -3.67 4.93 19.95
C LYS A 112 -5.06 4.36 19.67
N THR A 113 -6.04 4.72 20.49
CA THR A 113 -7.41 4.22 20.37
C THR A 113 -8.13 4.77 19.13
N HIS A 114 -7.85 6.03 18.76
CA HIS A 114 -8.56 6.71 17.67
C HIS A 114 -7.69 6.96 16.43
N ALA A 115 -6.63 6.18 16.21
CA ALA A 115 -5.67 6.43 15.13
C ALA A 115 -6.33 6.57 13.74
N THR A 116 -7.30 5.70 13.42
CA THR A 116 -8.03 5.74 12.14
C THR A 116 -8.98 6.94 12.05
N ALA A 117 -9.76 7.21 13.10
CA ALA A 117 -10.68 8.35 13.13
C ALA A 117 -9.94 9.70 13.10
N CYS A 118 -8.74 9.78 13.67
CA CYS A 118 -7.88 10.95 13.59
C CYS A 118 -7.41 11.24 12.15
N GLU A 119 -7.18 10.21 11.34
CA GLU A 119 -6.72 10.36 9.95
C GLU A 119 -7.81 10.96 9.07
N ASP A 120 -9.03 10.43 9.16
CA ASP A 120 -10.21 10.94 8.45
C ASP A 120 -10.54 12.37 8.87
N LEU A 121 -10.51 12.64 10.18
CA LEU A 121 -10.83 13.96 10.72
C LEU A 121 -9.76 15.00 10.34
N PHE A 122 -8.47 14.64 10.40
CA PHE A 122 -7.40 15.55 10.01
C PHE A 122 -7.56 15.96 8.54
N THR A 123 -7.95 15.02 7.68
CA THR A 123 -8.30 15.30 6.28
C THR A 123 -9.45 16.29 6.16
N GLN A 124 -10.52 16.11 6.94
CA GLN A 124 -11.66 17.05 6.96
C GLN A 124 -11.27 18.45 7.45
N VAL A 125 -10.45 18.54 8.51
CA VAL A 125 -9.95 19.82 9.03
C VAL A 125 -9.08 20.53 8.00
N LEU A 126 -8.23 19.80 7.27
CA LEU A 126 -7.42 20.38 6.18
C LEU A 126 -8.29 20.86 5.00
N LEU A 127 -9.32 20.10 4.62
CA LEU A 127 -10.28 20.52 3.59
C LEU A 127 -11.08 21.74 4.02
N LEU A 128 -11.48 21.82 5.29
CA LEU A 128 -12.17 22.98 5.83
C LEU A 128 -11.25 24.20 5.91
N ALA A 129 -9.99 24.02 6.34
CA ALA A 129 -8.98 25.07 6.32
C ALA A 129 -8.76 25.59 4.89
N ALA A 130 -8.67 24.69 3.90
CA ALA A 130 -8.63 25.04 2.49
C ALA A 130 -9.89 25.83 2.05
N ALA A 131 -11.08 25.42 2.49
CA ALA A 131 -12.34 26.12 2.24
C ALA A 131 -12.44 27.49 2.94
N LEU A 132 -11.65 27.73 3.98
CA LEU A 132 -11.53 29.04 4.61
C LEU A 132 -10.40 29.88 3.98
N GLY A 133 -9.76 29.38 2.92
CA GLY A 133 -8.68 30.06 2.21
C GLY A 133 -7.29 29.93 2.86
N LEU A 134 -7.13 29.01 3.81
CA LEU A 134 -5.84 28.68 4.44
C LEU A 134 -5.07 27.67 3.57
N GLY A 135 -3.74 27.77 3.51
CA GLY A 135 -2.89 26.95 2.63
C GLY A 135 -2.54 27.67 1.32
N ARG A 136 -1.26 27.95 1.04
CA ARG A 136 -0.77 28.57 -0.20
C ARG A 136 -0.13 27.52 -1.11
N LEU A 137 -0.55 27.45 -2.36
CA LEU A 137 -0.03 26.48 -3.35
C LEU A 137 1.00 27.09 -4.32
N GLU A 138 1.60 28.22 -3.96
CA GLU A 138 2.54 28.96 -4.84
C GLU A 138 3.88 28.23 -4.99
N THR A 139 4.39 27.68 -3.90
CA THR A 139 5.65 26.94 -3.86
C THR A 139 5.36 25.53 -3.35
N ILE A 140 5.86 24.53 -4.06
CA ILE A 140 5.79 23.12 -3.65
C ILE A 140 7.22 22.57 -3.62
N ALA A 141 7.60 21.97 -2.50
CA ALA A 141 8.89 21.32 -2.31
C ALA A 141 8.67 19.80 -2.17
N LEU A 142 9.55 19.02 -2.78
CA LEU A 142 9.65 17.58 -2.57
C LEU A 142 10.97 17.32 -1.85
N ASP A 143 10.91 16.66 -0.69
CA ASP A 143 12.09 16.24 0.04
C ASP A 143 11.99 14.77 0.48
N SER A 144 13.14 14.13 0.64
CA SER A 144 13.28 12.72 1.01
C SER A 144 14.12 12.59 2.27
N VAL A 145 13.68 11.77 3.20
CA VAL A 145 14.42 11.43 4.42
C VAL A 145 14.52 9.92 4.59
N LYS A 146 15.70 9.44 4.97
CA LYS A 146 15.91 8.03 5.32
C LYS A 146 15.55 7.84 6.78
N ILE A 147 14.57 6.97 7.05
CA ILE A 147 14.10 6.67 8.41
C ILE A 147 14.45 5.23 8.73
N ALA A 148 15.12 5.01 9.86
CA ALA A 148 15.46 3.68 10.34
C ALA A 148 14.19 2.87 10.67
N SER A 149 14.16 1.60 10.28
CA SER A 149 13.16 0.65 10.80
C SER A 149 13.65 0.05 12.11
N ASN A 150 12.74 -0.57 12.86
CA ASN A 150 13.09 -1.33 14.06
C ASN A 150 13.63 -2.73 13.67
N ALA A 151 14.59 -2.78 12.74
CA ALA A 151 15.18 -4.00 12.24
C ALA A 151 16.71 -3.86 12.13
N SER A 152 17.41 -4.96 12.38
CA SER A 152 18.87 -5.01 12.29
C SER A 152 19.31 -5.42 10.88
N ALA A 153 20.35 -4.77 10.35
CA ALA A 153 20.99 -5.19 9.10
C ALA A 153 21.52 -6.64 9.17
N GLY A 154 21.85 -7.14 10.36
CA GLY A 154 22.29 -8.53 10.56
C GLY A 154 21.18 -9.58 10.43
N ALA A 155 19.91 -9.16 10.40
CA ALA A 155 18.75 -10.02 10.18
C ALA A 155 18.37 -10.15 8.68
N ASN A 156 19.18 -9.58 7.80
CA ASN A 156 19.02 -9.69 6.35
C ASN A 156 19.38 -11.10 5.88
N ARG A 157 18.43 -11.78 5.27
CA ARG A 157 18.58 -13.12 4.71
C ARG A 157 18.40 -13.07 3.21
N THR A 158 19.24 -13.82 2.52
CA THR A 158 19.07 -14.05 1.09
C THR A 158 17.95 -15.05 0.85
N GLU A 159 17.33 -14.97 -0.32
CA GLU A 159 16.26 -15.88 -0.70
C GLU A 159 16.69 -17.36 -0.62
N SER A 160 17.91 -17.70 -1.04
CA SER A 160 18.48 -19.05 -0.90
C SER A 160 18.62 -19.48 0.56
N SER A 161 19.05 -18.58 1.47
CA SER A 161 19.15 -18.87 2.90
C SER A 161 17.78 -19.15 3.50
N VAL A 162 16.77 -18.36 3.15
CA VAL A 162 15.39 -18.55 3.63
C VAL A 162 14.80 -19.85 3.07
N ARG A 163 15.01 -20.15 1.78
CA ARG A 163 14.58 -21.40 1.16
C ARG A 163 15.29 -22.62 1.76
N ALA A 164 16.58 -22.50 2.07
CA ALA A 164 17.35 -23.56 2.72
C ALA A 164 16.88 -23.80 4.17
N GLU A 165 16.61 -22.74 4.92
CA GLU A 165 16.03 -22.81 6.26
C GLU A 165 14.62 -23.41 6.22
N ALA A 166 13.76 -22.97 5.28
CA ALA A 166 12.43 -23.54 5.09
C ALA A 166 12.49 -25.03 4.69
N ALA A 167 13.44 -25.43 3.85
CA ALA A 167 13.68 -26.82 3.51
C ALA A 167 14.21 -27.63 4.71
N ALA A 168 15.07 -27.03 5.55
CA ALA A 168 15.52 -27.65 6.79
C ALA A 168 14.38 -27.80 7.81
N HIS A 169 13.51 -26.80 7.92
CA HIS A 169 12.32 -26.83 8.77
C HIS A 169 11.30 -27.84 8.24
N ALA A 170 11.07 -27.89 6.92
CA ALA A 170 10.21 -28.90 6.31
C ALA A 170 10.75 -30.32 6.50
N ARG A 171 12.08 -30.51 6.45
CA ARG A 171 12.73 -31.78 6.82
C ARG A 171 12.58 -32.09 8.30
N ALA A 172 12.70 -31.11 9.18
CA ALA A 172 12.50 -31.27 10.62
C ALA A 172 11.05 -31.56 10.98
N VAL A 173 10.09 -30.94 10.29
CA VAL A 173 8.64 -31.19 10.43
C VAL A 173 8.26 -32.53 9.82
N ALA A 174 8.86 -32.94 8.70
CA ALA A 174 8.68 -34.28 8.15
C ALA A 174 9.31 -35.35 9.05
N ALA A 175 10.45 -35.06 9.68
CA ALA A 175 11.04 -35.92 10.70
C ALA A 175 10.17 -35.97 11.96
N ALA A 176 9.62 -34.83 12.40
CA ALA A 176 8.69 -34.76 13.51
C ALA A 176 7.37 -35.47 13.21
N ALA A 177 6.85 -35.43 11.98
CA ALA A 177 5.67 -36.20 11.58
C ALA A 177 5.92 -37.72 11.56
N VAL A 178 7.17 -38.14 11.33
CA VAL A 178 7.62 -39.54 11.47
C VAL A 178 7.81 -39.90 12.96
N THR A 179 8.18 -38.94 13.81
CA THR A 179 8.29 -39.10 15.27
C THR A 179 6.93 -39.08 15.97
N ASP A 180 6.00 -38.20 15.58
CA ASP A 180 4.63 -38.12 16.08
C ASP A 180 3.84 -39.40 15.74
N ALA A 181 4.08 -40.00 14.57
CA ALA A 181 3.53 -41.31 14.20
C ALA A 181 4.12 -42.47 15.04
N ALA A 182 5.21 -42.24 15.78
CA ALA A 182 5.85 -43.21 16.67
C ALA A 182 5.55 -42.97 18.17
N GLU A 183 4.95 -41.83 18.54
CA GLU A 183 4.69 -41.44 19.94
C GLU A 183 3.21 -41.55 20.36
N ASP A 184 2.35 -42.17 19.55
CA ASP A 184 0.95 -42.54 19.91
C ASP A 184 0.86 -43.75 20.87
N GLU A 185 1.62 -43.71 21.97
CA GLU A 185 1.42 -44.56 23.16
C GLU A 185 1.04 -43.62 24.34
N PRO A 186 -0.05 -43.87 25.08
CA PRO A 186 -0.66 -42.82 25.90
C PRO A 186 0.16 -42.49 27.15
N HIS A 187 0.48 -41.21 27.34
CA HIS A 187 0.85 -40.64 28.64
C HIS A 187 0.07 -39.37 28.98
N ASP A 188 -0.11 -39.23 30.28
CA ASP A 188 -1.22 -38.57 30.94
C ASP A 188 -0.88 -37.16 31.46
N HIS A 189 -1.92 -36.31 31.50
CA HIS A 189 -2.12 -35.06 32.24
C HIS A 189 -1.28 -33.79 31.95
N GLY A 190 -2.00 -32.71 31.58
CA GLY A 190 -2.04 -31.51 32.44
C GLY A 190 -1.57 -30.14 31.90
N ASP A 191 -2.49 -29.44 31.23
CA ASP A 191 -2.60 -27.97 31.08
C ASP A 191 -1.86 -27.21 29.94
N ARG A 192 -2.53 -26.13 29.50
CA ARG A 192 -2.73 -25.72 28.11
C ARG A 192 -1.66 -24.77 27.55
N GLY A 193 -0.91 -25.29 26.58
CA GLY A 193 -0.23 -24.55 25.49
C GLY A 193 -1.15 -24.35 24.25
N PRO A 194 -0.62 -23.85 23.12
CA PRO A 194 -1.31 -22.96 22.18
C PRO A 194 -2.55 -23.58 21.50
N GLY A 195 -3.74 -23.05 21.81
CA GLY A 195 -5.02 -23.54 21.32
C GLY A 195 -6.23 -22.62 21.59
N SER A 196 -6.04 -21.30 21.71
CA SER A 196 -7.19 -20.42 21.97
C SER A 196 -7.96 -20.10 20.68
N VAL A 197 -9.21 -20.55 20.63
CA VAL A 197 -10.13 -20.37 19.50
C VAL A 197 -10.56 -18.89 19.38
N PRO A 198 -10.64 -18.31 18.17
CA PRO A 198 -11.08 -16.93 17.97
C PRO A 198 -12.49 -16.62 18.51
N PRO A 199 -12.78 -15.38 18.93
CA PRO A 199 -14.07 -15.00 19.54
C PRO A 199 -15.29 -15.25 18.64
N ALA A 200 -15.13 -15.18 17.32
CA ALA A 200 -16.19 -15.47 16.36
C ALA A 200 -16.64 -16.95 16.34
N LEU A 201 -15.92 -17.83 17.03
CA LEU A 201 -16.16 -19.27 17.19
C LEU A 201 -16.46 -19.63 18.64
N THR A 202 -16.72 -18.66 19.53
CA THR A 202 -16.99 -18.94 20.95
C THR A 202 -18.45 -19.30 21.24
N ASP A 203 -19.41 -18.97 20.39
CA ASP A 203 -20.83 -19.35 20.56
C ASP A 203 -21.12 -20.77 20.02
N PRO A 204 -21.59 -21.73 20.87
CA PRO A 204 -21.81 -23.13 20.46
C PRO A 204 -22.85 -23.33 19.34
N ARG A 205 -23.82 -22.42 19.19
CA ARG A 205 -24.94 -22.60 18.25
C ARG A 205 -24.61 -22.16 16.82
N SER A 206 -23.73 -21.17 16.65
CA SER A 206 -23.31 -20.64 15.35
C SER A 206 -21.97 -21.21 14.85
N ARG A 207 -21.16 -21.78 15.74
CA ARG A 207 -19.85 -22.39 15.44
C ARG A 207 -19.94 -23.56 14.46
N ALA A 208 -20.88 -24.49 14.67
CA ALA A 208 -21.03 -25.66 13.81
C ALA A 208 -21.43 -25.28 12.38
N ALA A 209 -22.33 -24.30 12.22
CA ALA A 209 -22.77 -23.82 10.91
C ALA A 209 -21.64 -23.10 10.16
N ARG A 210 -20.84 -22.26 10.84
CA ARG A 210 -19.75 -21.51 10.23
C ARG A 210 -18.53 -22.35 9.88
N ILE A 211 -18.21 -23.34 10.71
CA ILE A 211 -17.19 -24.34 10.38
C ILE A 211 -17.64 -25.15 9.16
N SER A 212 -18.92 -25.55 9.10
CA SER A 212 -19.47 -26.25 7.94
C SER A 212 -19.48 -25.40 6.67
N GLU A 213 -19.76 -24.09 6.77
CA GLU A 213 -19.74 -23.13 5.65
C GLU A 213 -18.32 -22.88 5.13
N ALA A 214 -17.33 -22.74 6.03
CA ALA A 214 -15.93 -22.58 5.65
C ALA A 214 -15.35 -23.86 5.01
N ILE A 215 -15.70 -25.03 5.55
CA ILE A 215 -15.35 -26.32 4.95
C ILE A 215 -16.03 -26.46 3.58
N ALA A 216 -17.33 -26.16 3.48
CA ALA A 216 -18.06 -26.20 2.21
C ALA A 216 -17.52 -25.21 1.17
N ALA A 217 -17.03 -24.04 1.56
CA ALA A 217 -16.41 -23.06 0.66
C ALA A 217 -15.04 -23.54 0.15
N LEU A 218 -14.22 -24.17 1.01
CA LEU A 218 -12.94 -24.76 0.62
C LEU A 218 -13.14 -26.02 -0.24
N ASP A 219 -14.13 -26.85 0.09
CA ASP A 219 -14.48 -28.02 -0.69
C ASP A 219 -15.11 -27.63 -2.03
N ALA A 220 -15.90 -26.55 -2.10
CA ALA A 220 -16.42 -26.02 -3.36
C ALA A 220 -15.32 -25.43 -4.25
N ALA A 221 -14.33 -24.75 -3.67
CA ALA A 221 -13.18 -24.23 -4.41
C ALA A 221 -12.28 -25.38 -4.93
N ARG A 222 -12.02 -26.38 -4.08
CA ARG A 222 -11.27 -27.59 -4.47
C ARG A 222 -12.04 -28.42 -5.49
N ALA A 223 -13.35 -28.58 -5.33
CA ALA A 223 -14.21 -29.27 -6.29
C ALA A 223 -14.32 -28.52 -7.61
N ALA A 224 -14.30 -27.18 -7.63
CA ALA A 224 -14.27 -26.40 -8.87
C ALA A 224 -12.94 -26.56 -9.63
N ASP A 225 -11.82 -26.56 -8.91
CA ASP A 225 -10.49 -26.82 -9.50
C ASP A 225 -10.34 -28.27 -9.95
N GLU A 226 -10.87 -29.22 -9.17
CA GLU A 226 -10.89 -30.64 -9.50
C GLU A 226 -11.83 -30.92 -10.67
N GLN A 227 -13.00 -30.26 -10.74
CA GLN A 227 -13.92 -30.33 -11.87
C GLN A 227 -13.29 -29.73 -13.13
N ALA A 228 -12.60 -28.59 -13.03
CA ALA A 228 -11.90 -28.01 -14.19
C ALA A 228 -10.73 -28.89 -14.69
N ARG A 229 -10.09 -29.66 -13.80
CA ARG A 229 -9.08 -30.68 -14.17
C ARG A 229 -9.75 -31.93 -14.74
N ALA A 230 -10.83 -32.40 -14.12
CA ALA A 230 -11.62 -33.55 -14.55
C ALA A 230 -12.27 -33.29 -15.92
N ASP A 231 -12.72 -32.08 -16.22
CA ASP A 231 -13.30 -31.69 -17.52
C ASP A 231 -12.22 -31.72 -18.62
N LYS A 232 -11.00 -31.24 -18.31
CA LYS A 232 -9.85 -31.33 -19.23
C LYS A 232 -9.43 -32.79 -19.46
N ASP A 233 -9.38 -33.60 -18.41
CA ASP A 233 -9.05 -35.02 -18.50
C ASP A 233 -10.15 -35.83 -19.21
N THR A 234 -11.42 -35.47 -19.00
CA THR A 234 -12.57 -36.08 -19.68
C THR A 234 -12.54 -35.74 -21.16
N SER A 235 -12.24 -34.48 -21.53
CA SER A 235 -12.07 -34.09 -22.94
C SER A 235 -10.92 -34.85 -23.64
N ALA A 236 -9.82 -35.09 -22.93
CA ALA A 236 -8.68 -35.85 -23.42
C ALA A 236 -9.01 -37.35 -23.56
N ARG A 237 -9.74 -37.93 -22.60
CA ARG A 237 -10.21 -39.32 -22.65
C ARG A 237 -11.19 -39.56 -23.78
N LEU A 238 -12.21 -38.70 -23.92
CA LEU A 238 -13.21 -38.78 -25.00
C LEU A 238 -12.55 -38.67 -26.39
N TYR A 239 -11.56 -37.79 -26.54
CA TYR A 239 -10.80 -37.68 -27.78
C TYR A 239 -10.02 -38.97 -28.11
N LEU A 240 -9.38 -39.60 -27.12
CA LEU A 240 -8.64 -40.86 -27.31
C LEU A 240 -9.57 -42.05 -27.56
N GLU A 241 -10.74 -42.11 -26.94
CA GLU A 241 -11.76 -43.13 -27.17
C GLU A 241 -12.34 -43.06 -28.59
N GLN A 242 -12.69 -41.85 -29.06
CA GLN A 242 -13.12 -41.64 -30.44
C GLN A 242 -12.02 -42.03 -31.44
N ALA A 243 -10.78 -41.61 -31.17
CA ALA A 243 -9.64 -41.97 -32.01
C ALA A 243 -9.39 -43.48 -32.07
N ARG A 244 -9.61 -44.21 -30.96
CA ARG A 244 -9.57 -45.69 -30.91
C ARG A 244 -10.71 -46.30 -31.74
N GLY A 245 -11.93 -45.78 -31.58
CA GLY A 245 -13.14 -46.21 -32.30
C GLY A 245 -13.17 -45.94 -33.81
N GLY A 246 -12.16 -45.26 -34.36
CA GLY A 246 -11.99 -45.10 -35.81
C GLY A 246 -12.56 -43.81 -36.40
N GLN A 247 -13.18 -42.95 -35.58
CA GLN A 247 -13.54 -41.59 -35.96
C GLN A 247 -12.40 -40.65 -35.52
N MET A 248 -11.76 -39.95 -36.46
CA MET A 248 -10.87 -38.85 -36.10
C MET A 248 -11.71 -37.60 -35.86
N PRO A 249 -11.71 -37.02 -34.64
CA PRO A 249 -12.44 -35.79 -34.36
C PRO A 249 -11.87 -34.64 -35.22
N MET A 250 -12.74 -33.76 -35.71
CA MET A 250 -12.32 -32.55 -36.43
C MET A 250 -11.70 -31.57 -35.44
N GLY A 251 -10.38 -31.36 -35.53
CA GLY A 251 -9.66 -30.42 -34.67
C GLY A 251 -8.27 -30.92 -34.27
N ALA A 252 -7.50 -30.05 -33.64
CA ALA A 252 -6.22 -30.44 -33.03
C ALA A 252 -6.48 -31.25 -31.74
N PRO A 253 -5.70 -32.31 -31.45
CA PRO A 253 -5.80 -33.02 -30.18
C PRO A 253 -5.53 -32.08 -29.00
N PRO A 254 -6.20 -32.26 -27.85
CA PRO A 254 -5.83 -31.56 -26.62
C PRO A 254 -4.38 -31.89 -26.25
N ALA A 255 -3.66 -30.92 -25.70
CA ALA A 255 -2.22 -31.00 -25.48
C ALA A 255 -1.80 -32.22 -24.64
N SER A 256 -2.61 -32.60 -23.64
CA SER A 256 -2.39 -33.77 -22.78
C SER A 256 -2.52 -35.11 -23.52
N ALA A 257 -3.27 -35.16 -24.63
CA ALA A 257 -3.48 -36.38 -25.42
C ALA A 257 -2.68 -36.41 -26.74
N ALA A 258 -1.92 -35.36 -27.05
CA ALA A 258 -1.26 -35.21 -28.36
C ALA A 258 -0.22 -36.31 -28.66
N VAL A 259 0.53 -36.75 -27.64
CA VAL A 259 1.51 -37.84 -27.78
C VAL A 259 0.82 -39.19 -27.98
N ALA A 260 -0.13 -39.55 -27.10
CA ALA A 260 -0.90 -40.78 -27.21
C ALA A 260 -1.69 -40.90 -28.53
N ALA A 261 -2.25 -39.78 -29.02
CA ALA A 261 -2.91 -39.74 -30.32
C ALA A 261 -1.95 -39.95 -31.50
N ALA A 262 -0.69 -39.46 -31.39
CA ALA A 262 0.33 -39.68 -32.41
C ALA A 262 0.86 -41.13 -32.41
N GLU A 263 0.96 -41.76 -31.24
CA GLU A 263 1.30 -43.18 -31.09
C GLU A 263 0.24 -44.09 -31.73
N LEU A 264 -1.03 -43.85 -31.41
CA LEU A 264 -2.14 -44.62 -31.97
C LEU A 264 -2.23 -44.46 -33.50
N ALA A 265 -1.95 -43.27 -34.02
CA ALA A 265 -1.87 -43.03 -35.45
C ALA A 265 -0.69 -43.80 -36.10
N LEU A 266 0.47 -43.83 -35.44
CA LEU A 266 1.62 -44.61 -35.90
C LEU A 266 1.32 -46.11 -35.91
N GLU A 267 0.71 -46.63 -34.84
CA GLU A 267 0.30 -48.03 -34.73
C GLU A 267 -0.66 -48.43 -35.85
N LYS A 268 -1.70 -47.62 -36.12
CA LYS A 268 -2.63 -47.85 -37.23
C LYS A 268 -1.92 -47.85 -38.59
N THR A 269 -0.97 -46.94 -38.80
CA THR A 269 -0.20 -46.91 -40.07
C THR A 269 0.71 -48.12 -40.23
N LEU A 270 1.34 -48.59 -39.16
CA LEU A 270 2.16 -49.80 -39.16
C LEU A 270 1.32 -51.05 -39.39
N ALA A 271 0.15 -51.14 -38.75
CA ALA A 271 -0.80 -52.26 -38.95
C ALA A 271 -1.32 -52.32 -40.39
N ALA A 272 -1.67 -51.17 -40.98
CA ALA A 272 -2.08 -51.08 -42.39
C ALA A 272 -0.94 -51.47 -43.35
N HIS A 273 0.29 -51.05 -43.05
CA HIS A 273 1.47 -51.44 -43.82
C HIS A 273 1.75 -52.96 -43.70
N ALA A 274 1.68 -53.52 -42.50
CA ALA A 274 1.85 -54.96 -42.27
C ALA A 274 0.77 -55.79 -42.97
N ALA A 275 -0.49 -55.32 -43.01
CA ALA A 275 -1.55 -55.96 -43.78
C ALA A 275 -1.28 -55.94 -45.28
N LYS A 276 -0.68 -54.86 -45.81
CA LYS A 276 -0.26 -54.77 -47.21
C LYS A 276 0.86 -55.76 -47.54
N VAL A 277 1.85 -55.91 -46.65
CA VAL A 277 2.93 -56.90 -46.77
C VAL A 277 2.37 -58.32 -46.75
N ARG A 278 1.51 -58.66 -45.78
CA ARG A 278 0.87 -59.99 -45.71
C ARG A 278 0.07 -60.32 -46.98
N ARG A 279 -0.71 -59.38 -47.51
CA ARG A 279 -1.44 -59.58 -48.77
C ARG A 279 -0.50 -59.80 -49.97
N TYR A 280 0.63 -59.10 -50.00
CA TYR A 280 1.65 -59.29 -51.04
C TYR A 280 2.29 -60.68 -50.93
N GLU A 281 2.65 -61.12 -49.73
CA GLU A 281 3.24 -62.43 -49.48
C GLU A 281 2.28 -63.59 -49.80
N GLN A 282 1.01 -63.46 -49.41
CA GLN A 282 -0.04 -64.43 -49.75
C GLN A 282 -0.18 -64.59 -51.27
N ARG A 283 -0.34 -63.48 -52.00
CA ARG A 283 -0.43 -63.52 -53.47
C ARG A 283 0.84 -64.07 -54.13
N ARG A 284 2.01 -63.78 -53.55
CA ARG A 284 3.29 -64.32 -54.02
C ARG A 284 3.36 -65.84 -53.82
N ALA A 285 2.90 -66.34 -52.67
CA ALA A 285 2.86 -67.77 -52.37
C ALA A 285 1.82 -68.50 -53.23
N GLU A 286 0.64 -67.92 -53.46
CA GLU A 286 -0.39 -68.46 -54.35
C GLU A 286 0.10 -68.58 -55.80
N ALA A 287 0.81 -67.56 -56.31
CA ALA A 287 1.40 -67.62 -57.64
C ALA A 287 2.47 -68.72 -57.73
N ALA A 288 3.33 -68.81 -56.71
CA ALA A 288 4.36 -69.85 -56.63
C ALA A 288 3.76 -71.27 -56.58
N ALA A 289 2.66 -71.46 -55.84
CA ALA A 289 1.93 -72.74 -55.79
C ALA A 289 1.31 -73.13 -57.14
N LYS A 290 0.97 -72.13 -57.97
CA LYS A 290 0.50 -72.33 -59.36
C LYS A 290 1.64 -72.42 -60.38
N GLY A 291 2.90 -72.46 -59.94
CA GLY A 291 4.08 -72.55 -60.81
C GLY A 291 4.45 -71.25 -61.54
N HIS A 292 3.85 -70.12 -61.17
CA HIS A 292 4.09 -68.82 -61.80
C HIS A 292 4.83 -67.85 -60.87
N ARG A 293 5.69 -67.00 -61.43
CA ARG A 293 6.31 -65.90 -60.68
C ARG A 293 5.33 -64.76 -60.49
N TYR A 294 5.12 -64.30 -59.26
CA TYR A 294 4.30 -63.13 -58.99
C TYR A 294 4.98 -61.84 -59.51
N GLY A 295 4.30 -61.14 -60.43
CA GLY A 295 4.80 -59.92 -61.07
C GLY A 295 4.49 -58.61 -60.34
N GLY A 296 3.97 -58.66 -59.11
CA GLY A 296 3.67 -57.46 -58.34
C GLY A 296 4.93 -56.76 -57.80
N TRP A 297 4.85 -55.43 -57.66
CA TRP A 297 5.92 -54.63 -57.04
C TRP A 297 6.17 -55.05 -55.59
N VAL A 298 7.44 -55.27 -55.23
CA VAL A 298 7.87 -55.57 -53.86
C VAL A 298 7.46 -54.42 -52.94
N ILE A 299 6.76 -54.74 -51.85
CA ILE A 299 6.40 -53.75 -50.84
C ILE A 299 7.66 -53.33 -50.09
N ARG A 300 7.92 -52.02 -50.06
CA ARG A 300 9.02 -51.42 -49.30
C ARG A 300 8.94 -51.82 -47.83
N PRO A 301 10.09 -51.99 -47.14
CA PRO A 301 10.10 -52.16 -45.68
C PRO A 301 9.44 -50.97 -44.98
N ALA A 302 8.90 -51.19 -43.77
CA ALA A 302 8.20 -50.16 -43.00
C ALA A 302 9.05 -48.90 -42.76
N GLY A 303 10.37 -49.03 -42.65
CA GLY A 303 11.30 -47.89 -42.51
C GLY A 303 11.41 -46.99 -43.75
N GLN A 304 10.95 -47.43 -44.91
CA GLN A 304 11.04 -46.71 -46.20
C GLN A 304 9.65 -46.33 -46.77
N ASP A 305 8.57 -46.63 -46.05
CA ASP A 305 7.21 -46.26 -46.44
C ASP A 305 6.94 -44.78 -46.09
N PRO A 306 6.51 -43.93 -47.04
CA PRO A 306 6.36 -42.49 -46.80
C PRO A 306 5.29 -42.18 -45.74
N LYS A 307 4.25 -43.02 -45.60
CA LYS A 307 3.20 -42.83 -44.60
C LYS A 307 3.71 -43.16 -43.20
N VAL A 308 4.52 -44.22 -43.07
CA VAL A 308 5.17 -44.60 -41.81
C VAL A 308 6.20 -43.57 -41.38
N ILE A 309 7.01 -43.06 -42.33
CA ILE A 309 7.98 -41.98 -42.07
C ILE A 309 7.26 -40.72 -41.57
N LYS A 310 6.17 -40.30 -42.23
CA LYS A 310 5.38 -39.14 -41.83
C LYS A 310 4.74 -39.31 -40.44
N ALA A 311 4.26 -40.52 -40.13
CA ALA A 311 3.71 -40.84 -38.82
C ALA A 311 4.77 -40.80 -37.70
N ARG A 312 5.97 -41.36 -37.95
CA ARG A 312 7.11 -41.27 -37.02
C ARG A 312 7.55 -39.82 -36.78
N ALA A 313 7.61 -39.01 -37.83
CA ALA A 313 7.93 -37.58 -37.71
C ALA A 313 6.84 -36.78 -36.95
N ARG A 314 5.58 -37.22 -36.99
CA ARG A 314 4.50 -36.63 -36.18
C ARG A 314 4.67 -36.97 -34.70
N LEU A 315 5.00 -38.22 -34.37
CA LEU A 315 5.29 -38.64 -33.00
C LEU A 315 6.50 -37.88 -32.43
N ALA A 316 7.60 -37.79 -33.19
CA ALA A 316 8.81 -37.06 -32.77
C ALA A 316 8.55 -35.57 -32.49
N ARG A 317 7.68 -34.92 -33.28
CA ARG A 317 7.27 -33.53 -33.02
C ARG A 317 6.40 -33.40 -31.79
N ALA A 318 5.48 -34.33 -31.56
CA ALA A 318 4.62 -34.33 -30.38
C ALA A 318 5.42 -34.56 -29.09
N THR A 319 6.37 -35.49 -29.10
CA THR A 319 7.26 -35.75 -27.95
C THR A 319 8.22 -34.59 -27.69
N ALA A 320 8.78 -33.97 -28.73
CA ALA A 320 9.61 -32.78 -28.59
C ALA A 320 8.82 -31.58 -28.03
N ALA A 321 7.57 -31.38 -28.47
CA ALA A 321 6.71 -30.33 -27.93
C ALA A 321 6.33 -30.57 -26.46
N ALA A 322 6.06 -31.82 -26.07
CA ALA A 322 5.82 -32.19 -24.68
C ALA A 322 7.07 -31.96 -23.81
N ALA A 323 8.25 -32.36 -24.30
CA ALA A 323 9.53 -32.14 -23.63
C ALA A 323 9.87 -30.64 -23.48
N ALA A 324 9.60 -29.84 -24.52
CA ALA A 324 9.77 -28.39 -24.48
C ALA A 324 8.78 -27.73 -23.50
N ALA A 325 7.54 -28.21 -23.42
CA ALA A 325 6.58 -27.71 -22.44
C ALA A 325 7.00 -28.03 -21.00
N THR A 326 7.54 -29.22 -20.73
CA THR A 326 8.13 -29.55 -19.42
C THR A 326 9.39 -28.76 -19.13
N ALA A 327 10.23 -28.49 -20.15
CA ALA A 327 11.43 -27.68 -20.00
C ALA A 327 11.09 -26.19 -19.79
N VAL A 328 10.03 -25.66 -20.40
CA VAL A 328 9.54 -24.30 -20.14
C VAL A 328 8.87 -24.22 -18.77
N ALA A 329 8.20 -25.27 -18.30
CA ALA A 329 7.67 -25.32 -16.94
C ALA A 329 8.81 -25.39 -15.89
N ALA A 330 9.86 -26.16 -16.14
CA ALA A 330 11.07 -26.19 -15.33
C ALA A 330 11.83 -24.85 -15.40
N ALA A 331 12.03 -24.29 -16.60
CA ALA A 331 12.66 -22.99 -16.79
C ALA A 331 11.82 -21.82 -16.26
N ARG A 332 10.50 -21.94 -16.09
CA ARG A 332 9.68 -20.96 -15.35
C ARG A 332 9.84 -21.11 -13.84
N ALA A 333 10.20 -22.29 -13.34
CA ALA A 333 10.65 -22.45 -11.97
C ALA A 333 12.08 -21.92 -11.77
N ASP A 334 12.93 -21.98 -12.80
CA ASP A 334 14.33 -21.51 -12.75
C ASP A 334 14.48 -20.01 -13.11
N ALA A 335 13.65 -19.44 -13.99
CA ALA A 335 13.72 -18.04 -14.46
C ALA A 335 13.22 -16.99 -13.45
N ASP A 336 12.71 -17.42 -12.29
CA ASP A 336 12.59 -16.54 -11.11
C ASP A 336 13.94 -16.31 -10.41
N THR A 337 15.05 -16.95 -10.86
CA THR A 337 16.30 -17.01 -10.09
C THR A 337 17.52 -16.36 -10.75
N GLU A 338 17.62 -16.23 -12.09
CA GLU A 338 18.87 -15.78 -12.72
C GLU A 338 18.83 -14.34 -13.25
N GLY A 339 19.50 -13.42 -12.54
CA GLY A 339 19.93 -12.12 -13.06
C GLY A 339 19.66 -10.90 -12.18
N ARG A 340 18.91 -11.04 -11.07
CA ARG A 340 18.80 -9.99 -10.04
C ARG A 340 19.83 -10.28 -8.94
N PRO A 341 20.44 -9.25 -8.31
CA PRO A 341 21.07 -9.47 -7.02
C PRO A 341 20.02 -10.16 -6.13
N GLU A 342 20.43 -11.26 -5.52
CA GLU A 342 19.53 -12.12 -4.75
C GLU A 342 18.68 -11.28 -3.81
N ARG A 343 17.35 -11.48 -3.83
CA ARG A 343 16.43 -10.63 -3.08
C ARG A 343 16.71 -10.81 -1.60
N VAL A 344 17.35 -9.82 -1.00
CA VAL A 344 17.64 -9.78 0.43
C VAL A 344 16.40 -9.27 1.14
N VAL A 345 15.87 -10.05 2.08
CA VAL A 345 14.72 -9.68 2.91
C VAL A 345 15.15 -9.74 4.37
N ASN A 346 14.70 -8.78 5.17
CA ASN A 346 14.93 -8.80 6.60
C ASN A 346 13.89 -9.68 7.29
N THR A 347 14.31 -10.56 8.20
CA THR A 347 13.38 -11.45 8.91
C THR A 347 12.55 -10.74 9.99
N THR A 348 13.01 -9.58 10.49
CA THR A 348 12.30 -8.81 11.52
C THR A 348 11.32 -7.80 10.91
N ASP A 349 11.68 -7.19 9.77
CA ASP A 349 10.82 -6.26 9.02
C ASP A 349 10.99 -6.50 7.51
N PRO A 350 10.17 -7.37 6.90
CA PRO A 350 10.31 -7.79 5.50
C PRO A 350 10.18 -6.68 4.46
N GLU A 351 9.56 -5.56 4.82
CA GLU A 351 9.36 -4.42 3.93
C GLU A 351 10.54 -3.44 3.99
N SER A 352 11.38 -3.51 5.02
CA SER A 352 12.53 -2.61 5.17
C SER A 352 13.69 -2.98 4.23
N GLY A 353 14.40 -1.96 3.75
CA GLY A 353 15.56 -2.09 2.87
C GLY A 353 16.79 -1.36 3.41
N LEU A 354 17.98 -1.71 2.91
CA LEU A 354 19.20 -0.97 3.24
C LEU A 354 19.21 0.38 2.53
N GLN A 355 19.26 1.47 3.30
CA GLN A 355 19.30 2.85 2.83
C GLN A 355 20.70 3.44 3.04
N PRO A 356 21.32 4.07 2.03
CA PRO A 356 22.60 4.76 2.18
C PRO A 356 22.39 6.10 2.91
N LEU A 357 23.29 6.44 3.84
CA LEU A 357 23.29 7.71 4.56
C LEU A 357 24.26 8.73 3.94
N ARG A 358 23.92 10.02 4.03
CA ARG A 358 24.85 11.11 3.66
C ARG A 358 26.01 11.13 4.67
N GLY A 359 27.24 10.92 4.19
CA GLY A 359 28.42 10.78 5.04
C GLY A 359 28.99 9.36 5.11
N GLY A 360 28.37 8.41 4.41
CA GLY A 360 28.79 7.01 4.39
C GLY A 360 28.04 6.17 5.42
N GLY A 361 27.99 4.86 5.19
CA GLY A 361 27.22 3.93 6.00
C GLY A 361 25.81 3.65 5.47
N TRP A 362 25.20 2.62 6.06
CA TRP A 362 23.89 2.10 5.67
C TRP A 362 23.01 2.00 6.90
N VAL A 363 21.71 2.27 6.73
CA VAL A 363 20.68 2.07 7.74
C VAL A 363 19.61 1.15 7.19
N GLN A 364 19.19 0.15 7.97
CA GLN A 364 18.02 -0.65 7.64
C GLN A 364 16.79 0.22 7.86
N GLY A 365 15.97 0.42 6.84
CA GLY A 365 14.82 1.30 6.96
C GLY A 365 14.16 1.66 5.63
N PHE A 366 13.51 2.82 5.64
CA PHE A 366 12.70 3.29 4.53
C PHE A 366 13.18 4.64 4.03
N ASN A 367 12.96 4.85 2.75
CA ASN A 367 13.01 6.15 2.13
C ASN A 367 11.61 6.78 2.18
N CYS A 368 11.47 7.80 3.03
CA CYS A 368 10.22 8.53 3.19
C CYS A 368 10.30 9.84 2.41
N GLN A 369 9.34 10.04 1.51
CA GLN A 369 9.22 11.27 0.73
C GLN A 369 7.99 12.04 1.17
N ALA A 370 8.10 13.37 1.18
CA ALA A 370 6.99 14.26 1.44
C ALA A 370 7.00 15.40 0.43
N VAL A 371 5.84 15.69 -0.13
CA VAL A 371 5.59 16.92 -0.87
C VAL A 371 4.93 17.90 0.07
N THR A 372 5.54 19.08 0.23
CA THR A 372 5.06 20.14 1.10
C THR A 372 4.85 21.44 0.35
N SER A 373 3.84 22.21 0.73
CA SER A 373 3.68 23.58 0.26
C SER A 373 4.64 24.54 0.99
N GLY A 374 4.83 25.73 0.44
CA GLY A 374 5.70 26.76 1.02
C GLY A 374 5.26 27.28 2.39
N ASP A 375 4.01 27.06 2.77
CA ASP A 375 3.48 27.35 4.11
C ASP A 375 3.38 26.10 5.02
N GLY A 376 3.99 24.98 4.60
CA GLY A 376 4.20 23.80 5.43
C GLY A 376 3.09 22.75 5.40
N LEU A 377 2.13 22.85 4.47
CA LEU A 377 1.10 21.82 4.28
C LEU A 377 1.71 20.59 3.60
N ILE A 378 1.62 19.42 4.22
CA ILE A 378 2.02 18.16 3.59
C ILE A 378 0.91 17.74 2.63
N MET A 379 1.20 17.76 1.33
CA MET A 379 0.24 17.47 0.25
C MET A 379 0.22 16.00 -0.14
N ALA A 380 1.37 15.33 -0.04
CA ALA A 380 1.50 13.91 -0.34
C ALA A 380 2.67 13.33 0.46
N VAL A 381 2.58 12.04 0.77
CA VAL A 381 3.65 11.25 1.39
C VAL A 381 3.79 9.91 0.69
N SER A 382 5.01 9.39 0.64
CA SER A 382 5.29 8.03 0.17
C SER A 382 6.39 7.41 1.02
N VAL A 383 6.27 6.10 1.25
CA VAL A 383 7.27 5.30 1.95
C VAL A 383 7.69 4.18 1.01
N ALA A 384 8.98 4.07 0.74
CA ALA A 384 9.53 3.05 -0.14
C ALA A 384 10.81 2.44 0.42
N ALA A 385 11.01 1.15 0.17
CA ALA A 385 12.26 0.46 0.51
C ALA A 385 13.40 0.77 -0.48
N ASN A 386 13.12 1.49 -1.56
CA ASN A 386 14.10 1.77 -2.60
C ASN A 386 15.06 2.91 -2.16
N PRO A 387 16.39 2.71 -2.26
CA PRO A 387 17.39 3.75 -2.02
C PRO A 387 17.23 4.99 -2.89
N THR A 388 16.69 4.84 -4.10
CA THR A 388 16.58 5.91 -5.10
C THR A 388 15.17 6.51 -5.16
N ASP A 389 15.12 7.81 -5.43
CA ASP A 389 13.88 8.60 -5.47
C ASP A 389 13.20 8.61 -6.86
N ALA A 390 13.92 8.17 -7.90
CA ALA A 390 13.43 8.18 -9.28
C ALA A 390 12.09 7.45 -9.49
N PRO A 391 11.86 6.23 -8.95
CA PRO A 391 10.60 5.52 -9.18
C PRO A 391 9.40 6.12 -8.42
N THR A 392 9.65 6.86 -7.34
CA THR A 392 8.59 7.43 -6.50
C THR A 392 8.24 8.87 -6.91
N PHE A 393 9.09 9.55 -7.67
CA PHE A 393 8.87 10.93 -8.11
C PHE A 393 7.55 11.13 -8.86
N VAL A 394 7.26 10.33 -9.88
CA VAL A 394 6.04 10.48 -10.69
C VAL A 394 4.77 10.24 -9.87
N PRO A 395 4.65 9.14 -9.11
CA PRO A 395 3.52 8.93 -8.19
C PRO A 395 3.34 10.09 -7.19
N MET A 396 4.44 10.60 -6.63
CA MET A 396 4.40 11.71 -5.67
C MET A 396 3.86 13.01 -6.29
N MET A 397 4.27 13.32 -7.52
CA MET A 397 3.75 14.50 -8.22
C MET A 397 2.27 14.35 -8.59
N GLN A 398 1.83 13.15 -8.99
CA GLN A 398 0.42 12.87 -9.26
C GLN A 398 -0.43 13.03 -8.00
N ALA A 399 0.03 12.50 -6.86
CA ALA A 399 -0.64 12.66 -5.57
C ALA A 399 -0.71 14.14 -5.15
N ALA A 400 0.37 14.90 -5.34
CA ALA A 400 0.38 16.34 -5.05
C ALA A 400 -0.60 17.13 -5.94
N VAL A 401 -0.71 16.79 -7.23
CA VAL A 401 -1.68 17.43 -8.14
C VAL A 401 -3.12 17.09 -7.74
N ALA A 402 -3.39 15.84 -7.35
CA ALA A 402 -4.71 15.44 -6.87
C ALA A 402 -5.09 16.18 -5.58
N ALA A 403 -4.16 16.27 -4.62
CA ALA A 403 -4.35 17.02 -3.37
C ALA A 403 -4.58 18.53 -3.65
N ALA A 404 -3.80 19.13 -4.55
CA ALA A 404 -3.97 20.51 -4.98
C ALA A 404 -5.36 20.73 -5.60
N GLY A 405 -5.84 19.81 -6.43
CA GLY A 405 -7.17 19.84 -7.04
C GLY A 405 -8.28 19.88 -5.98
N SER A 406 -8.19 19.04 -4.96
CA SER A 406 -9.14 19.03 -3.84
C SER A 406 -9.12 20.34 -3.04
N ILE A 407 -7.93 20.90 -2.78
CA ILE A 407 -7.77 22.18 -2.07
C ILE A 407 -8.37 23.33 -2.89
N ILE A 408 -8.12 23.37 -4.21
CA ILE A 408 -8.65 24.39 -5.11
C ILE A 408 -10.17 24.29 -5.19
N ALA A 409 -10.72 23.08 -5.30
CA ALA A 409 -12.17 22.86 -5.36
C ALA A 409 -12.88 23.25 -4.06
N ALA A 410 -12.21 23.11 -2.91
CA ALA A 410 -12.75 23.50 -1.62
C ALA A 410 -12.75 25.03 -1.40
N ARG A 411 -11.87 25.78 -2.08
CA ARG A 411 -11.75 27.23 -1.88
C ARG A 411 -12.98 28.01 -2.37
N PRO A 412 -13.39 29.07 -1.65
CA PRO A 412 -14.38 30.01 -2.14
C PRO A 412 -13.83 30.75 -3.36
N PRO A 413 -14.68 31.15 -4.32
CA PRO A 413 -14.24 31.94 -5.47
C PRO A 413 -13.55 33.20 -4.97
N ALA A 414 -12.37 33.49 -5.53
CA ALA A 414 -11.59 34.66 -5.14
C ALA A 414 -12.46 35.92 -5.25
N PRO A 415 -12.43 36.83 -4.27
CA PRO A 415 -13.12 38.11 -4.39
C PRO A 415 -12.62 38.80 -5.66
N PRO A 416 -13.50 39.45 -6.44
CA PRO A 416 -13.10 40.09 -7.69
C PRO A 416 -11.95 41.05 -7.41
N ILE A 417 -10.88 40.93 -8.19
CA ILE A 417 -9.72 41.82 -8.12
C ILE A 417 -10.26 43.25 -8.22
N ARG A 418 -10.24 43.95 -7.08
CA ARG A 418 -10.65 45.35 -7.03
C ARG A 418 -9.54 46.12 -7.73
N THR A 419 -9.67 46.29 -9.04
CA THR A 419 -8.77 47.12 -9.84
C THR A 419 -8.67 48.47 -9.14
N ALA A 420 -7.48 48.81 -8.69
CA ALA A 420 -7.22 50.11 -8.10
C ALA A 420 -7.76 51.20 -9.06
N PRO A 421 -8.42 52.26 -8.55
CA PRO A 421 -8.81 53.37 -9.42
C PRO A 421 -7.55 53.89 -10.09
N THR A 422 -7.56 53.88 -11.41
CA THR A 422 -6.51 54.41 -12.27
C THR A 422 -6.18 55.83 -11.79
N ALA A 423 -4.90 56.04 -11.45
CA ALA A 423 -4.40 57.36 -11.11
C ALA A 423 -4.75 58.35 -12.23
N PRO A 424 -5.25 59.56 -11.91
CA PRO A 424 -5.60 60.52 -12.93
C PRO A 424 -4.36 60.88 -13.74
N THR A 425 -4.46 60.69 -15.05
CA THR A 425 -3.42 61.03 -16.02
C THR A 425 -3.10 62.51 -15.91
N ALA A 426 -1.85 62.84 -15.57
CA ALA A 426 -1.34 64.19 -15.64
C ALA A 426 -1.41 64.68 -17.10
N ARG A 427 -2.40 65.51 -17.42
CA ARG A 427 -2.39 66.38 -18.59
C ARG A 427 -1.98 67.77 -18.13
N GLY A 428 -0.74 68.13 -18.45
CA GLY A 428 -0.30 69.51 -18.40
C GLY A 428 -0.89 70.28 -19.58
N SER A 429 -1.63 71.34 -19.30
CA SER A 429 -1.76 72.51 -20.17
C SER A 429 -2.01 73.71 -19.28
N GLY A 430 -1.04 74.61 -19.22
CA GLY A 430 -1.11 75.81 -18.40
C GLY A 430 -2.19 76.79 -18.88
N CYS A 431 -2.77 77.51 -17.93
CA CYS A 431 -3.32 78.84 -18.14
C CYS A 431 -3.02 79.69 -16.90
N CYS A 432 -2.62 80.93 -17.17
CA CYS A 432 -2.01 81.88 -16.25
C CYS A 432 -3.02 82.58 -15.32
N SER A 433 -2.51 82.91 -14.11
CA SER A 433 -2.78 84.11 -13.29
C SER A 433 -4.08 84.18 -12.46
N PRO A 434 -4.18 85.09 -11.47
CA PRO A 434 -3.38 85.18 -10.23
C PRO A 434 -4.28 85.22 -8.97
N MET A 435 -3.81 84.67 -7.84
CA MET A 435 -4.53 84.74 -6.55
C MET A 435 -4.16 86.03 -5.79
N PRO A 436 -5.14 86.81 -5.27
CA PRO A 436 -4.88 87.89 -4.34
C PRO A 436 -4.95 87.40 -2.89
N GLY A 437 -4.27 88.12 -1.99
CA GLY A 437 -4.72 88.23 -0.61
C GLY A 437 -3.91 87.47 0.44
N THR A 438 -2.78 88.06 0.79
CA THR A 438 -2.08 87.92 2.08
C THR A 438 -3.00 88.06 3.29
N SER A 439 -2.77 87.24 4.32
CA SER A 439 -2.93 87.66 5.72
C SER A 439 -1.83 87.00 6.57
N PRO A 440 -1.17 87.74 7.49
CA PRO A 440 0.15 87.37 7.99
C PRO A 440 0.13 86.67 9.35
N LYS A 441 1.15 85.82 9.55
CA LYS A 441 1.57 85.27 10.85
C LYS A 441 2.01 86.39 11.80
N PRO A 442 1.73 86.30 13.12
CA PRO A 442 2.35 87.16 14.11
C PRO A 442 3.80 86.73 14.40
N THR A 443 4.72 87.66 14.20
CA THR A 443 6.13 87.60 14.59
C THR A 443 6.30 87.85 16.09
N SER A 444 7.08 87.00 16.76
CA SER A 444 7.58 87.26 18.11
C SER A 444 8.74 88.29 18.07
N PRO A 445 8.84 89.21 19.03
CA PRO A 445 9.94 90.17 19.06
C PRO A 445 11.18 89.57 19.74
N ARG A 446 12.31 89.58 19.03
CA ARG A 446 13.64 89.58 19.63
C ARG A 446 13.87 90.94 20.30
N ARG A 447 14.24 90.93 21.57
CA ARG A 447 14.86 92.09 22.23
C ARG A 447 16.38 92.01 21.99
N ASP A 448 16.92 93.13 21.54
CA ASP A 448 18.35 93.39 21.44
C ASP A 448 18.99 93.66 22.80
N ARG A 449 20.31 93.42 22.82
CA ARG A 449 21.29 93.72 23.88
C ARG A 449 21.35 95.21 24.21
N THR A 450 21.59 95.54 25.49
CA THR A 450 22.71 96.36 26.04
C THR A 450 22.29 96.98 27.38
N GLY A 451 23.17 96.87 28.38
CA GLY A 451 22.99 97.36 29.75
C GLY A 451 23.61 96.40 30.75
#